data_AF-X1SWU0-F1
#
_entry.id   AF-X1SWU0-F1
#
_cell.length_a   1.000
_cell.length_b   1.000
_cell.length_c   1.000
_cell.angle_alpha   90.00
_cell.angle_beta   90.00
_cell.angle_gamma   90.00
#
_symmetry.space_group_name_H-M   'P 1'
#
loop_
_entity.id
_entity.type
_entity.pdbx_description
1 polymer ?
#
loop_
_entity_poly.entity_id
_entity_poly.type
_entity_poly.pdbx_seq_one_letter_code
_entity_poly.pdbx_strand_id
1 'polypeptide(L)'
;LNKGEVVNSRDVPHDVITMNSKVRLRDINAQKEMICWLVFPDDSNADQGKISILAPIGTALLGYKVGDIVEWKVPVGVTKLKVEEILYQPEAAGNYQL
;
A
#
# COMPACT_ATOMS: atom_id res chain seq x y z
N LEU A 1 6.47 -12.52 -9.34
CA LEU A 1 7.50 -12.34 -8.29
C LEU A 1 8.95 -12.40 -8.81
N ASN A 2 9.22 -12.30 -10.12
CA ASN A 2 10.58 -12.53 -10.66
C ASN A 2 11.52 -11.28 -10.62
N LYS A 3 11.13 -10.22 -9.89
CA LYS A 3 11.85 -8.92 -9.84
C LYS A 3 11.81 -8.24 -8.45
N GLY A 4 11.39 -8.94 -7.40
CA GLY A 4 11.41 -8.42 -6.02
C GLY A 4 12.61 -8.97 -5.26
N GLU A 5 13.18 -8.17 -4.37
CA GLU A 5 14.21 -8.63 -3.44
C GLU A 5 13.55 -9.20 -2.18
N VAL A 6 13.91 -10.43 -1.80
CA VAL A 6 13.45 -11.05 -0.56
C VAL A 6 14.46 -10.71 0.53
N VAL A 7 14.01 -9.98 1.54
CA VAL A 7 14.80 -9.58 2.71
C VAL A 7 14.16 -10.11 3.99
N ASN A 8 14.88 -10.12 5.11
CA ASN A 8 14.24 -10.40 6.40
C ASN A 8 13.29 -9.25 6.77
N SER A 9 12.23 -9.54 7.52
CA SER A 9 11.29 -8.51 7.98
C SER A 9 11.96 -7.39 8.78
N ARG A 10 13.08 -7.67 9.47
CA ARG A 10 13.87 -6.68 10.21
C ARG A 10 14.68 -5.73 9.32
N ASP A 11 14.92 -6.14 8.08
CA ASP A 11 15.72 -5.40 7.10
C ASP A 11 14.81 -4.59 6.14
N VAL A 12 13.48 -4.70 6.27
CA VAL A 12 12.53 -3.94 5.47
C VAL A 12 12.61 -2.46 5.85
N PRO A 13 12.85 -1.56 4.89
CA PRO A 13 12.82 -0.12 5.16
C PRO A 13 11.46 0.35 5.68
N HIS A 14 11.45 1.26 6.65
CA HIS A 14 10.22 1.77 7.28
C HIS A 14 9.37 2.65 6.36
N ASP A 15 9.89 3.01 5.19
CA ASP A 15 9.22 3.79 4.17
C ASP A 15 8.57 2.93 3.08
N VAL A 16 8.62 1.59 3.16
CA VAL A 16 8.06 0.64 2.18
C VAL A 16 6.69 0.13 2.59
N ILE A 17 5.73 0.12 1.66
CA ILE A 17 4.41 -0.48 1.89
C ILE A 17 4.53 -2.01 1.89
N THR A 18 4.23 -2.64 3.02
CA THR A 18 4.17 -4.10 3.21
C THR A 18 2.73 -4.58 3.43
N MET A 19 2.53 -5.90 3.52
CA MET A 19 1.24 -6.45 3.93
C MET A 19 0.86 -5.93 5.32
N ASN A 20 -0.43 -5.70 5.53
CA ASN A 20 -1.01 -5.10 6.73
C ASN A 20 -0.55 -3.66 7.05
N SER A 21 0.06 -2.96 6.09
CA SER A 21 0.37 -1.53 6.21
C SER A 21 -0.89 -0.65 6.09
N LYS A 22 -0.93 0.43 6.89
CA LYS A 22 -1.87 1.55 6.74
C LYS A 22 -1.18 2.70 6.05
N VAL A 23 -1.76 3.22 4.97
CA VAL A 23 -1.14 4.26 4.16
C VAL A 23 -2.09 5.42 3.90
N ARG A 24 -1.54 6.63 3.80
CA ARG A 24 -2.22 7.82 3.29
C ARG A 24 -1.75 8.06 1.87
N LEU A 25 -2.71 8.07 0.94
CA LEU A 25 -2.48 8.35 -0.47
C LEU A 25 -3.15 9.67 -0.85
N ARG A 26 -2.56 10.38 -1.81
CA ARG A 26 -3.15 11.57 -2.41
C ARG A 26 -3.35 11.38 -3.90
N ASP A 27 -4.58 11.53 -4.36
CA ASP A 27 -4.88 11.69 -5.78
C ASP A 27 -4.34 13.03 -6.25
N ILE A 28 -3.32 13.00 -7.11
CA ILE A 28 -2.63 14.19 -7.60
C ILE A 28 -3.56 15.03 -8.49
N ASN A 29 -4.47 14.38 -9.23
CA ASN A 29 -5.36 15.07 -10.15
C ASN A 29 -6.55 15.68 -9.40
N ALA A 30 -7.15 14.91 -8.49
CA ALA A 30 -8.33 15.35 -7.73
C ALA A 30 -7.99 16.16 -6.47
N GLN A 31 -6.71 16.20 -6.06
CA GLN A 31 -6.24 16.80 -4.80
C GLN A 31 -6.99 16.25 -3.57
N LYS A 32 -7.37 14.97 -3.61
CA LYS A 32 -8.08 14.28 -2.54
C LYS A 32 -7.17 13.29 -1.83
N GLU A 33 -7.31 13.22 -0.52
CA GLU A 33 -6.62 12.23 0.30
C GLU A 33 -7.52 11.02 0.55
N MET A 34 -6.89 9.84 0.63
CA MET A 34 -7.54 8.61 1.05
C MET A 34 -6.61 7.83 1.98
N ILE A 35 -7.19 7.10 2.92
CA ILE A 35 -6.46 6.21 3.80
C ILE A 35 -6.93 4.78 3.51
N CYS A 36 -5.98 3.86 3.33
CA CYS A 36 -6.30 2.46 3.11
C CYS A 36 -5.36 1.52 3.88
N TRP A 37 -5.85 0.30 4.14
CA TRP A 37 -5.12 -0.81 4.73
C TRP A 37 -4.91 -1.89 3.69
N LEU A 38 -3.66 -2.20 3.37
CA LEU A 38 -3.35 -3.29 2.44
C LEU A 38 -3.39 -4.61 3.20
N VAL A 39 -4.36 -5.47 2.90
CA VAL A 39 -4.61 -6.71 3.67
C VAL A 39 -4.72 -7.94 2.77
N PHE A 40 -4.70 -9.13 3.38
CA PHE A 40 -5.01 -10.36 2.67
C PHE A 40 -6.50 -10.42 2.27
N PRO A 41 -6.89 -11.24 1.27
CA PRO A 41 -8.27 -11.30 0.78
C PRO A 41 -9.31 -11.56 1.86
N ASP A 42 -9.01 -12.46 2.81
CA ASP A 42 -9.93 -12.84 3.88
C ASP A 42 -10.22 -11.71 4.87
N ASP A 43 -9.32 -10.74 4.98
CA ASP A 43 -9.45 -9.56 5.86
C ASP A 43 -10.02 -8.34 5.14
N SER A 44 -10.31 -8.43 3.84
CA SER A 44 -10.72 -7.29 3.03
C SER A 44 -12.13 -6.79 3.38
N ASN A 45 -12.27 -5.47 3.49
CA ASN A 45 -13.52 -4.80 3.83
C ASN A 45 -13.46 -3.35 3.35
N ALA A 46 -14.12 -3.07 2.22
CA ALA A 46 -14.08 -1.75 1.59
C ALA A 46 -14.68 -0.65 2.49
N ASP A 47 -15.70 -0.96 3.28
CA ASP A 47 -16.35 0.00 4.19
C ASP A 47 -15.40 0.43 5.33
N GLN A 48 -14.42 -0.40 5.65
CA GLN A 48 -13.37 -0.11 6.65
C GLN A 48 -12.08 0.41 6.01
N GLY A 49 -12.05 0.65 4.69
CA GLY A 49 -10.84 1.03 3.97
C GLY A 49 -9.79 -0.10 3.87
N LYS A 50 -10.17 -1.35 4.13
CA LYS A 50 -9.32 -2.54 4.00
C LYS A 50 -9.36 -3.05 2.56
N ILE A 51 -8.26 -2.86 1.85
CA ILE A 51 -8.08 -3.21 0.45
C ILE A 51 -7.31 -4.53 0.36
N SER A 52 -7.90 -5.51 -0.33
CA SER A 52 -7.22 -6.77 -0.64
C SER A 52 -5.99 -6.54 -1.51
N ILE A 53 -4.90 -7.24 -1.22
CA ILE A 53 -3.73 -7.34 -2.10
C ILE A 53 -4.08 -7.82 -3.51
N LEU A 54 -5.18 -8.57 -3.68
CA LEU A 54 -5.64 -9.05 -4.99
C LEU A 54 -6.46 -8.01 -5.77
N ALA A 55 -6.78 -6.86 -5.17
CA ALA A 55 -7.42 -5.77 -5.89
C ALA A 55 -6.43 -5.09 -6.85
N PRO A 56 -6.90 -4.46 -7.95
CA PRO A 56 -6.03 -3.76 -8.89
C PRO A 56 -5.14 -2.70 -8.24
N ILE A 57 -5.68 -1.93 -7.28
CA ILE A 57 -4.89 -0.97 -6.51
C ILE A 57 -3.99 -1.66 -5.46
N GLY A 58 -4.46 -2.74 -4.83
CA GLY A 58 -3.69 -3.46 -3.80
C GLY A 58 -2.37 -4.01 -4.36
N THR A 59 -2.43 -4.72 -5.49
CA THR A 59 -1.23 -5.19 -6.20
C THR A 59 -0.29 -4.07 -6.62
N ALA A 60 -0.82 -2.88 -6.93
CA ALA A 60 -0.02 -1.74 -7.35
C ALA A 60 0.69 -1.02 -6.19
N LEU A 61 0.20 -1.16 -4.96
CA LEU A 61 0.75 -0.51 -3.76
C LEU A 61 1.91 -1.27 -3.13
N LEU A 62 1.89 -2.60 -3.18
CA LEU A 62 2.88 -3.43 -2.50
C LEU A 62 4.30 -3.10 -2.99
N GLY A 63 5.19 -2.77 -2.04
CA GLY A 63 6.60 -2.46 -2.31
C GLY A 63 6.90 -1.01 -2.73
N TYR A 64 5.88 -0.17 -2.92
CA TYR A 64 6.09 1.27 -3.14
C TYR A 64 6.52 1.96 -1.86
N LYS A 65 7.18 3.12 -2.00
CA LYS A 65 7.68 3.90 -0.88
C LYS A 65 6.97 5.22 -0.67
N VAL A 66 7.11 5.79 0.52
CA VAL A 66 6.75 7.20 0.78
C VAL A 66 7.42 8.10 -0.25
N GLY A 67 6.63 8.95 -0.91
CA GLY A 67 7.08 9.83 -1.99
C GLY A 67 6.83 9.29 -3.39
N ASP A 68 6.66 7.97 -3.56
CA ASP A 68 6.43 7.38 -4.87
C ASP A 68 5.02 7.71 -5.40
N ILE A 69 4.89 7.65 -6.73
CA ILE A 69 3.62 7.83 -7.44
C ILE A 69 3.21 6.50 -8.06
N VAL A 70 2.06 5.99 -7.62
CA VAL A 70 1.42 4.77 -8.10
C VAL A 70 0.44 5.14 -9.21
N GLU A 71 0.58 4.50 -10.37
CA GLU A 71 -0.39 4.61 -11.46
C GLU A 71 -1.45 3.51 -11.34
N TRP A 72 -2.67 3.91 -10.98
CA TRP A 72 -3.79 3.00 -10.84
C TRP A 72 -4.73 3.10 -12.03
N LYS A 73 -4.86 2.01 -12.79
CA LYS A 73 -5.82 1.91 -13.90
C LYS A 73 -7.22 1.66 -13.37
N VAL A 74 -8.13 2.58 -13.64
CA VAL A 74 -9.56 2.50 -13.38
C VAL A 74 -10.33 2.46 -14.71
N PRO A 75 -11.61 2.02 -14.73
CA PRO A 75 -12.37 1.97 -15.99
C PRO A 75 -12.44 3.30 -16.74
N VAL A 76 -12.38 4.41 -16.02
CA VAL A 76 -12.44 5.78 -16.57
C VAL A 76 -11.09 6.37 -16.96
N GLY A 77 -9.98 5.64 -16.80
CA GLY A 77 -8.63 6.12 -17.14
C GLY A 77 -7.54 5.71 -16.15
N VAL A 78 -6.52 6.54 -16.01
CA VAL A 78 -5.40 6.32 -15.08
C VAL A 78 -5.46 7.37 -13.98
N THR A 79 -5.55 6.93 -12.74
CA THR A 79 -5.42 7.77 -11.54
C THR A 79 -3.99 7.70 -11.04
N LYS A 80 -3.41 8.86 -10.67
CA LYS A 80 -2.07 8.95 -10.08
C LYS A 80 -2.20 9.21 -8.58
N LEU A 81 -1.73 8.25 -7.79
CA LEU A 81 -1.77 8.31 -6.33
C LEU A 81 -0.36 8.47 -5.79
N LYS A 82 -0.09 9.57 -5.08
CA LYS A 82 1.17 9.74 -4.36
C LYS A 82 1.06 9.08 -2.98
N VAL A 83 2.06 8.29 -2.60
CA VAL A 83 2.20 7.79 -1.23
C VAL A 83 2.71 8.94 -0.36
N GLU A 84 1.82 9.57 0.42
CA GLU A 84 2.20 10.70 1.27
C GLU A 84 2.78 10.22 2.60
N GLU A 85 2.23 9.15 3.17
CA GLU A 85 2.63 8.67 4.50
C GLU A 85 2.29 7.19 4.70
N ILE A 86 3.17 6.46 5.39
CA ILE A 86 2.86 5.15 5.96
C ILE A 86 2.52 5.37 7.44
N LEU A 87 1.23 5.25 7.77
CA LEU A 87 0.69 5.49 9.11
C LEU A 87 0.92 4.31 10.06
N TYR A 88 1.06 3.12 9.50
CA TYR A 88 1.43 1.90 10.22
C TYR A 88 2.11 0.93 9.26
N GLN A 89 3.22 0.36 9.68
CA GLN A 89 3.91 -0.74 9.03
C GLN A 89 4.23 -1.77 10.11
N PRO A 90 3.88 -3.06 9.94
CA PRO A 90 4.18 -4.09 10.93
C PRO A 90 5.67 -4.17 11.30
N GLU A 91 6.54 -4.13 10.30
CA GLU A 91 7.99 -4.23 10.48
C GLU A 91 8.54 -3.06 11.31
N ALA A 92 8.18 -1.81 10.98
CA ALA A 92 8.54 -0.63 11.79
C ALA A 92 7.95 -0.66 13.22
N ALA A 93 6.81 -1.34 13.41
CA ALA A 93 6.19 -1.54 14.73
C ALA A 93 6.79 -2.72 15.51
N GLY A 94 7.75 -3.45 14.95
CA GLY A 94 8.36 -4.62 15.57
C GLY A 94 7.51 -5.90 15.51
N ASN A 95 6.44 -5.91 14.70
CA ASN A 95 5.60 -7.08 14.48
C ASN A 95 6.08 -7.87 13.26
N TYR A 96 6.84 -8.94 13.50
CA TYR A 96 7.48 -9.76 12.46
C TYR A 96 6.79 -11.13 12.24
N GLN A 97 5.64 -11.40 12.88
CA GLN A 97 5.03 -12.74 12.94
C GLN A 97 3.71 -12.88 12.16
N LEU A 98 3.41 -11.94 11.25
CA LEU A 98 2.16 -11.92 10.48
C LEU A 98 2.06 -13.05 9.45
#